data_AF-A0A0L0BSK2-F1
#
_entry.id   AF-A0A0L0BSK2-F1
#
_cell.length_a   1.000
_cell.length_b   1.000
_cell.length_c   1.000
_cell.angle_alpha   90.00
_cell.angle_beta   90.00
_cell.angle_gamma   90.00
#
_symmetry.space_group_name_H-M   'P 1'
#
loop_
_entity.id
_entity.type
_entity.pdbx_description
1 polymer ?
#
loop_
_entity_poly.entity_id
_entity_poly.type
_entity_poly.pdbx_seq_one_letter_code
_entity_poly.pdbx_strand_id
1 'polypeptide(L)'
;MADHLKVPSSAGVNSTLLSVAVPQKFQNTGSATGNPRNKCALKPGHSLMDWIRLGNSGVDLSGTGGRTVSVTREELVKHNTRNDAWLAINGVVYNVTRYMDFHPGGVEELMRGVGSDATKLFNEVHAWVNYSQLLNKCRIGPLTNTVKMESIINESPNKTLLDFFAKPVTEVDIVPRLDWIQKQDDITLFFYTKQLCNPGSLIRKINNEENHIEMWIFIGFNLHKFNFTFQGRVKWPPKLMQISTESGKIEVKFKKHDEEIKLWSDLGKYKKSKILSSSSEYETSLLDFKMSYKHQFNTDSFVISLKNENIIYTLPIGYHVTIEDYVNEIKMTKCYTPVPKKYIGKYFNNEMDMGHKHFLIKQYPHRNSFSHYLCNLETHTTLKLSLPKASFKLSTLASHKRLCFLAAGSGLTPFLGLIDHLLQRNTNRIDVLKLLYFNKTSADIWCNEILNDLSINDERFEIVNILSNAEESWSGKKGRVCTELLFPIVNKSMDNISYIAACGPNNFIINVEKILNELNFPSDNLFIF
;
A
#
# COMPACT_ATOMS: atom_id res chain seq x y z
N MET A 1 48.68 6.96 -42.12
CA MET A 1 49.56 6.09 -42.91
C MET A 1 48.88 4.73 -42.92
N ALA A 2 47.96 4.53 -43.87
CA ALA A 2 48.17 3.81 -45.14
C ALA A 2 47.88 2.31 -44.89
N ASP A 3 46.88 1.66 -45.48
CA ASP A 3 46.67 1.54 -46.93
C ASP A 3 45.21 1.26 -47.37
N HIS A 4 44.88 1.90 -48.50
CA HIS A 4 44.10 1.52 -49.68
C HIS A 4 42.89 0.54 -49.61
N LEU A 5 41.65 0.95 -49.92
CA LEU A 5 41.01 1.30 -51.23
C LEU A 5 40.83 0.11 -52.22
N LYS A 6 39.63 -0.49 -52.28
CA LYS A 6 38.57 -0.27 -53.32
C LYS A 6 37.62 -1.49 -53.48
N VAL A 7 36.33 -1.20 -53.31
CA VAL A 7 35.11 -1.89 -53.81
C VAL A 7 34.90 -1.42 -55.30
N PRO A 8 33.95 -1.87 -56.17
CA PRO A 8 32.66 -2.52 -55.89
C PRO A 8 32.02 -3.44 -56.99
N SER A 9 30.72 -3.75 -56.76
CA SER A 9 29.63 -4.18 -57.67
C SER A 9 29.22 -5.66 -57.57
N SER A 10 27.96 -6.10 -57.73
CA SER A 10 26.59 -5.58 -57.54
C SER A 10 25.64 -6.75 -57.85
N ALA A 11 24.56 -6.92 -57.06
CA ALA A 11 23.26 -7.55 -57.34
C ALA A 11 23.08 -8.74 -58.31
N GLY A 12 22.37 -9.80 -57.87
CA GLY A 12 21.73 -10.75 -58.81
C GLY A 12 21.24 -12.10 -58.27
N VAL A 13 20.01 -12.09 -57.75
CA VAL A 13 18.94 -13.13 -57.62
C VAL A 13 19.14 -14.56 -58.18
N ASN A 14 18.77 -15.59 -57.39
CA ASN A 14 17.62 -16.53 -57.56
C ASN A 14 17.82 -18.03 -57.19
N SER A 15 16.89 -18.49 -56.34
CA SER A 15 16.18 -19.78 -56.27
C SER A 15 16.94 -21.12 -56.22
N THR A 16 16.72 -21.87 -55.13
CA THR A 16 16.55 -23.33 -55.16
C THR A 16 15.60 -23.82 -54.05
N LEU A 17 14.41 -24.22 -54.51
CA LEU A 17 13.61 -25.40 -54.17
C LEU A 17 13.19 -25.72 -52.72
N LEU A 18 11.86 -25.64 -52.58
CA LEU A 18 11.00 -26.20 -51.54
C LEU A 18 11.21 -27.71 -51.34
N SER A 19 11.35 -28.13 -50.09
CA SER A 19 11.00 -29.49 -49.65
C SER A 19 9.75 -29.42 -48.75
N VAL A 20 8.71 -30.13 -49.18
CA VAL A 20 7.43 -30.28 -48.49
C VAL A 20 7.62 -31.30 -47.36
N ALA A 21 7.43 -30.89 -46.11
CA ALA A 21 7.35 -31.78 -44.95
C ALA A 21 5.90 -31.88 -44.46
N VAL A 22 5.42 -33.12 -44.40
CA VAL A 22 4.13 -33.57 -43.87
C VAL A 22 3.96 -33.15 -42.39
N PRO A 23 2.75 -32.80 -41.90
CA PRO A 23 2.58 -32.43 -40.50
C PRO A 23 2.73 -33.65 -39.59
N GLN A 24 3.85 -33.74 -38.88
CA GLN A 24 3.95 -34.60 -37.70
C GLN A 24 3.09 -34.00 -36.59
N LYS A 25 2.13 -34.78 -36.08
CA LYS A 25 1.38 -34.49 -34.85
C LYS A 25 2.38 -34.34 -33.69
N PHE A 26 2.70 -33.10 -33.33
CA PHE A 26 3.43 -32.84 -32.09
C PHE A 26 2.48 -32.94 -30.91
N GLN A 27 2.79 -33.90 -30.05
CA GLN A 27 2.18 -34.13 -28.75
C GLN A 27 2.27 -32.87 -27.89
N ASN A 28 1.19 -32.55 -27.18
CA ASN A 28 1.17 -31.57 -26.11
C ASN A 28 2.23 -31.91 -25.06
N THR A 29 3.37 -31.23 -25.07
CA THR A 29 4.32 -31.25 -23.96
C THR A 29 3.85 -30.24 -22.91
N GLY A 30 3.03 -30.72 -21.98
CA GLY A 30 2.72 -29.99 -20.77
C GLY A 30 4.01 -29.71 -19.99
N SER A 31 4.31 -28.43 -19.74
CA SER A 31 5.40 -28.05 -18.85
C SER A 31 4.96 -28.28 -17.40
N ALA A 32 5.57 -29.29 -16.79
CA ALA A 32 5.38 -29.68 -15.40
C ALA A 32 6.46 -29.03 -14.53
N THR A 33 6.09 -28.07 -13.68
CA THR A 33 6.82 -27.79 -12.42
C THR A 33 5.85 -27.29 -11.34
N GLY A 34 5.47 -28.19 -10.44
CA GLY A 34 4.62 -27.93 -9.27
C GLY A 34 4.24 -29.26 -8.60
N ASN A 35 4.47 -29.37 -7.29
CA ASN A 35 4.35 -30.55 -6.44
C ASN A 35 3.13 -31.47 -6.79
N PRO A 36 3.30 -32.81 -6.92
CA PRO A 36 2.32 -33.72 -7.53
C PRO A 36 1.33 -34.29 -6.51
N ARG A 37 0.46 -33.48 -5.93
CA ARG A 37 -0.72 -33.97 -5.19
C ARG A 37 -1.99 -33.29 -5.69
N ASN A 38 -2.89 -34.10 -6.26
CA ASN A 38 -4.26 -33.80 -6.70
C ASN A 38 -4.44 -32.78 -7.84
N LYS A 39 -4.03 -33.12 -9.07
CA LYS A 39 -4.60 -32.49 -10.27
C LYS A 39 -5.77 -33.33 -10.77
N CYS A 40 -6.99 -32.79 -10.65
CA CYS A 40 -8.16 -33.36 -11.31
C CYS A 40 -8.10 -32.96 -12.80
N ALA A 41 -8.23 -33.91 -13.72
CA ALA A 41 -8.31 -33.59 -15.14
C ALA A 41 -9.65 -32.89 -15.42
N LEU A 42 -9.60 -31.66 -15.94
CA LEU A 42 -10.80 -30.92 -16.34
C LEU A 42 -11.48 -31.64 -17.51
N LYS A 43 -12.82 -31.66 -17.50
CA LYS A 43 -13.60 -32.23 -18.61
C LYS A 43 -13.33 -31.44 -19.91
N PRO A 44 -13.41 -32.07 -21.10
CA PRO A 44 -13.37 -31.35 -22.36
C PRO A 44 -14.32 -30.14 -22.36
N GLY A 45 -13.86 -28.97 -22.80
CA GLY A 45 -14.64 -27.73 -22.80
C GLY A 45 -14.67 -26.93 -21.49
N HIS A 46 -13.85 -27.29 -20.50
CA HIS A 46 -13.75 -26.57 -19.21
C HIS A 46 -12.35 -25.96 -18.98
N SER A 47 -11.65 -25.60 -20.05
CA SER A 47 -10.37 -24.89 -19.94
C SER A 47 -10.55 -23.45 -19.46
N LEU A 48 -9.45 -22.80 -19.07
CA LEU A 48 -9.47 -21.37 -18.74
C LEU A 48 -9.99 -20.51 -19.91
N MET A 49 -9.71 -20.90 -21.15
CA MET A 49 -10.22 -20.18 -22.32
C MET A 49 -11.74 -20.36 -22.50
N ASP A 50 -12.26 -21.53 -22.14
CA ASP A 50 -13.71 -21.78 -22.15
C ASP A 50 -14.42 -20.98 -21.05
N TRP A 51 -13.78 -20.83 -19.88
CA TRP A 51 -14.27 -19.95 -18.81
C TRP A 51 -14.34 -18.49 -19.25
N ILE A 52 -13.28 -17.97 -19.89
CA ILE A 52 -13.25 -16.60 -20.40
C ILE A 52 -14.36 -16.39 -21.45
N ARG A 53 -14.56 -17.38 -22.34
CA ARG A 53 -15.63 -17.34 -23.34
C ARG A 53 -17.02 -17.30 -22.68
N LEU A 54 -17.24 -18.12 -21.65
CA LEU A 54 -18.49 -18.13 -20.89
C LEU A 54 -18.72 -16.78 -20.18
N GLY A 55 -17.70 -16.19 -19.56
CA GLY A 55 -17.77 -14.88 -18.92
C GLY A 55 -18.10 -13.72 -19.88
N ASN A 56 -17.86 -13.90 -21.18
CA ASN A 56 -18.15 -12.93 -22.23
C ASN A 56 -19.43 -13.24 -23.03
N SER A 57 -20.14 -14.32 -22.70
CA SER A 57 -21.36 -14.75 -23.40
C SER A 57 -22.61 -13.91 -23.11
N GLY A 58 -22.54 -13.00 -22.14
CA GLY A 58 -23.69 -12.19 -21.68
C GLY A 58 -24.57 -12.91 -20.64
N VAL A 59 -24.26 -14.16 -20.29
CA VAL A 59 -24.92 -14.87 -19.19
C VAL A 59 -24.59 -14.21 -17.85
N ASP A 60 -25.62 -14.00 -17.02
CA ASP A 60 -25.45 -13.49 -15.66
C ASP A 60 -24.84 -14.59 -14.77
N LEU A 61 -23.55 -14.45 -14.46
CA LEU A 61 -22.80 -15.38 -13.62
C LEU A 61 -22.90 -15.05 -12.13
N SER A 62 -23.31 -13.83 -11.74
CA SER A 62 -23.56 -13.48 -10.33
C SER A 62 -24.96 -13.89 -9.88
N GLY A 63 -25.92 -13.93 -10.81
CA GLY A 63 -27.33 -14.22 -10.53
C GLY A 63 -28.08 -13.02 -9.92
N THR A 64 -27.49 -11.82 -9.99
CA THR A 64 -28.03 -10.59 -9.37
C THR A 64 -28.55 -9.58 -10.39
N GLY A 65 -28.63 -9.93 -11.67
CA GLY A 65 -29.05 -9.04 -12.74
C GLY A 65 -28.13 -7.82 -12.88
N GLY A 66 -26.85 -7.97 -12.56
CA GLY A 66 -25.86 -6.89 -12.58
C GLY A 66 -25.91 -5.91 -11.39
N ARG A 67 -26.75 -6.15 -10.38
CA ARG A 67 -26.81 -5.33 -9.17
C ARG A 67 -25.80 -5.83 -8.13
N THR A 68 -25.10 -4.91 -7.47
CA THR A 68 -24.24 -5.25 -6.33
C THR A 68 -25.10 -5.30 -5.06
N VAL A 69 -25.08 -6.42 -4.35
CA VAL A 69 -25.88 -6.68 -3.15
C VAL A 69 -24.98 -6.94 -1.96
N SER A 70 -25.23 -6.25 -0.84
CA SER A 70 -24.55 -6.56 0.43
C SER A 70 -25.10 -7.86 1.01
N VAL A 71 -24.23 -8.79 1.36
CA VAL A 71 -24.58 -10.13 1.85
C VAL A 71 -24.22 -10.23 3.32
N THR A 72 -25.10 -10.77 4.17
CA THR A 72 -24.76 -11.04 5.58
C THR A 72 -24.12 -12.42 5.74
N ARG A 73 -23.48 -12.70 6.87
CA ARG A 73 -22.94 -14.05 7.11
C ARG A 73 -24.03 -15.11 7.16
N GLU A 74 -25.19 -14.78 7.72
CA GLU A 74 -26.34 -15.66 7.80
C GLU A 74 -26.88 -16.00 6.41
N GLU A 75 -26.86 -15.02 5.49
CA GLU A 75 -27.23 -15.26 4.11
C GLU A 75 -26.18 -16.10 3.38
N LEU A 76 -24.90 -15.79 3.55
CA LEU A 76 -23.81 -16.54 2.93
C LEU A 76 -23.86 -18.04 3.26
N VAL A 77 -24.18 -18.40 4.50
CA VAL A 77 -24.27 -19.79 4.97
C VAL A 77 -25.38 -20.59 4.27
N LYS A 78 -26.42 -19.93 3.75
CA LYS A 78 -27.51 -20.61 3.02
C LYS A 78 -27.06 -21.14 1.65
N HIS A 79 -26.09 -20.49 1.03
CA HIS A 79 -25.59 -20.83 -0.31
C HIS A 79 -24.41 -21.81 -0.23
N ASN A 80 -24.71 -23.02 0.24
CA ASN A 80 -23.71 -24.02 0.63
C ASN A 80 -23.69 -25.30 -0.24
N THR A 81 -24.35 -25.33 -1.40
CA THR A 81 -24.51 -26.55 -2.23
C THR A 81 -23.86 -26.39 -3.60
N ARG A 82 -23.57 -27.49 -4.31
CA ARG A 82 -22.95 -27.44 -5.66
C ARG A 82 -23.74 -26.60 -6.68
N ASN A 83 -25.07 -26.61 -6.57
CA ASN A 83 -25.95 -25.88 -7.49
C ASN A 83 -26.33 -24.49 -6.98
N ASP A 84 -25.88 -24.14 -5.77
CA ASP A 84 -26.07 -22.84 -5.15
C ASP A 84 -24.89 -22.56 -4.20
N ALA A 85 -23.77 -22.16 -4.81
CA ALA A 85 -22.46 -22.11 -4.17
C ALA A 85 -21.93 -20.69 -4.11
N TRP A 86 -21.98 -20.07 -2.93
CA TRP A 86 -21.36 -18.76 -2.70
C TRP A 86 -20.19 -18.91 -1.74
N LEU A 87 -19.18 -18.05 -1.89
CA LEU A 87 -18.09 -17.94 -0.94
C LEU A 87 -17.63 -16.49 -0.83
N ALA A 88 -17.03 -16.14 0.30
CA ALA A 88 -16.39 -14.83 0.46
C ALA A 88 -14.87 -14.94 0.39
N ILE A 89 -14.22 -13.99 -0.29
CA ILE A 89 -12.76 -13.82 -0.29
C ILE A 89 -12.45 -12.34 -0.11
N ASN A 90 -11.65 -12.00 0.89
CA ASN A 90 -11.28 -10.64 1.29
C ASN A 90 -12.51 -9.72 1.44
N GLY A 91 -13.58 -10.21 2.07
CA GLY A 91 -14.80 -9.43 2.33
C GLY A 91 -15.72 -9.20 1.12
N VAL A 92 -15.48 -9.87 -0.01
CA VAL A 92 -16.36 -9.83 -1.19
C VAL A 92 -16.94 -11.21 -1.45
N VAL A 93 -18.25 -11.28 -1.68
CA VAL A 93 -19.01 -12.51 -1.96
C VAL A 93 -19.09 -12.77 -3.47
N TYR A 94 -18.83 -14.01 -3.87
CA TYR A 94 -18.86 -14.49 -5.25
C TYR A 94 -19.79 -15.70 -5.39
N ASN A 95 -20.59 -15.72 -6.46
CA ASN A 95 -21.36 -16.88 -6.87
C ASN A 95 -20.50 -17.81 -7.73
N VAL A 96 -19.93 -18.84 -7.12
CA VAL A 96 -19.01 -19.77 -7.80
C VAL A 96 -19.70 -20.99 -8.41
N THR A 97 -21.05 -21.04 -8.38
CA THR A 97 -21.85 -22.16 -8.90
C THR A 97 -21.45 -22.57 -10.32
N ARG A 98 -21.32 -21.61 -11.24
CA ARG A 98 -20.94 -21.88 -12.64
C ARG A 98 -19.44 -22.16 -12.82
N TYR A 99 -18.62 -21.76 -11.85
CA TYR A 99 -17.18 -21.93 -11.89
C TYR A 99 -16.72 -23.31 -11.39
N MET A 100 -17.59 -24.06 -10.70
CA MET A 100 -17.30 -25.37 -10.12
C MET A 100 -16.57 -26.33 -11.07
N ASP A 101 -17.07 -26.49 -12.29
CA ASP A 101 -16.53 -27.42 -13.27
C ASP A 101 -15.26 -26.89 -13.98
N PHE A 102 -14.91 -25.62 -13.77
CA PHE A 102 -13.72 -24.96 -14.32
C PHE A 102 -12.58 -24.82 -13.30
N HIS A 103 -12.80 -25.20 -12.04
CA HIS A 103 -11.81 -25.10 -10.98
C HIS A 103 -10.69 -26.14 -11.16
N PRO A 104 -9.41 -25.75 -11.37
CA PRO A 104 -8.33 -26.69 -11.62
C PRO A 104 -8.01 -27.66 -10.47
N GLY A 105 -8.40 -27.30 -9.24
CA GLY A 105 -8.29 -28.17 -8.06
C GLY A 105 -9.44 -29.16 -7.91
N GLY A 106 -10.44 -29.13 -8.80
CA GLY A 106 -11.66 -29.93 -8.72
C GLY A 106 -12.75 -29.32 -7.85
N VAL A 107 -13.97 -29.84 -8.00
CA VAL A 107 -15.17 -29.37 -7.28
C VAL A 107 -15.03 -29.54 -5.78
N GLU A 108 -14.46 -30.66 -5.33
CA GLU A 108 -14.32 -30.99 -3.90
C GLU A 108 -13.50 -29.95 -3.14
N GLU A 109 -12.38 -29.48 -3.70
CA GLU A 109 -11.55 -28.46 -3.07
C GLU A 109 -12.24 -27.10 -3.02
N LEU A 110 -12.99 -26.72 -4.06
CA LEU A 110 -13.73 -25.47 -4.06
C LEU A 110 -14.89 -25.49 -3.05
N MET A 111 -15.60 -26.61 -2.95
CA MET A 111 -16.71 -26.81 -2.03
C MET A 111 -16.32 -26.65 -0.55
N ARG A 112 -15.05 -26.84 -0.18
CA ARG A 112 -14.57 -26.64 1.20
C ARG A 112 -14.71 -25.18 1.69
N GLY A 113 -14.72 -24.21 0.78
CA GLY A 113 -14.90 -22.79 1.11
C GLY A 113 -16.32 -22.27 0.95
N VAL A 114 -17.21 -23.06 0.32
CA VAL A 114 -18.57 -22.64 -0.02
C VAL A 114 -19.45 -22.53 1.23
N GLY A 115 -20.33 -21.53 1.26
CA GLY A 115 -21.15 -21.17 2.40
C GLY A 115 -20.39 -20.41 3.51
N SER A 116 -19.15 -19.98 3.26
CA SER A 116 -18.31 -19.38 4.30
C SER A 116 -17.33 -18.32 3.76
N ASP A 117 -16.62 -17.65 4.69
CA ASP A 117 -15.48 -16.80 4.34
C ASP A 117 -14.24 -17.67 4.10
N ALA A 118 -14.03 -17.97 2.82
CA ALA A 118 -12.95 -18.82 2.33
C ALA A 118 -11.61 -18.09 2.23
N THR A 119 -11.48 -16.84 2.69
CA THR A 119 -10.25 -16.03 2.59
C THR A 119 -9.03 -16.77 3.10
N LYS A 120 -9.14 -17.41 4.28
CA LYS A 120 -8.04 -18.16 4.88
C LYS A 120 -7.65 -19.38 4.04
N LEU A 121 -8.64 -20.20 3.67
CA LEU A 121 -8.44 -21.39 2.85
C LEU A 121 -7.83 -21.04 1.48
N PHE A 122 -8.32 -19.96 0.87
CA PHE A 122 -7.80 -19.45 -0.39
C PHE A 122 -6.34 -18.99 -0.26
N ASN A 123 -5.99 -18.26 0.81
CA ASN A 123 -4.62 -17.80 1.02
C ASN A 123 -3.64 -18.94 1.34
N GLU A 124 -4.11 -20.07 1.85
CA GLU A 124 -3.27 -21.25 2.10
C GLU A 124 -2.93 -22.01 0.82
N VAL A 125 -3.90 -22.15 -0.09
CA VAL A 125 -3.78 -23.02 -1.27
C VAL A 125 -3.52 -22.25 -2.57
N HIS A 126 -4.06 -21.03 -2.68
CA HIS A 126 -4.17 -20.26 -3.91
C HIS A 126 -3.73 -18.79 -3.75
N ALA A 127 -2.88 -18.47 -2.78
CA ALA A 127 -2.43 -17.10 -2.45
C ALA A 127 -1.96 -16.25 -3.64
N TRP A 128 -1.53 -16.90 -4.71
CA TRP A 128 -0.92 -16.29 -5.90
C TRP A 128 -1.86 -16.24 -7.12
N VAL A 129 -3.07 -16.78 -6.99
CA VAL A 129 -4.07 -16.79 -8.07
C VAL A 129 -4.84 -15.47 -8.05
N ASN A 130 -4.95 -14.82 -9.21
CA ASN A 130 -5.73 -13.59 -9.37
C ASN A 130 -7.24 -13.91 -9.44
N TYR A 131 -7.80 -14.30 -8.30
CA TYR A 131 -9.22 -14.67 -8.19
C TYR A 131 -10.15 -13.50 -8.52
N SER A 132 -9.73 -12.25 -8.27
CA SER A 132 -10.58 -11.07 -8.52
C SER A 132 -10.82 -10.86 -10.01
N GLN A 133 -9.82 -11.12 -10.87
CA GLN A 133 -10.03 -11.16 -12.33
C GLN A 133 -10.81 -12.38 -12.76
N LEU A 134 -10.48 -13.56 -12.21
CA LEU A 134 -11.09 -14.83 -12.60
C LEU A 134 -12.58 -14.91 -12.27
N LEU A 135 -12.97 -14.38 -11.11
CA LEU A 135 -14.33 -14.42 -10.57
C LEU A 135 -15.04 -13.07 -10.68
N ASN A 136 -14.48 -12.08 -11.39
CA ASN A 136 -15.06 -10.73 -11.49
C ASN A 136 -16.54 -10.75 -11.90
N LYS A 137 -16.87 -11.62 -12.87
CA LYS A 137 -18.24 -11.78 -13.40
C LYS A 137 -19.18 -12.53 -12.44
N CYS A 138 -18.64 -13.22 -11.44
CA CYS A 138 -19.37 -13.92 -10.40
C CYS A 138 -19.66 -13.05 -9.16
N ARG A 139 -19.19 -11.80 -9.13
CA ARG A 139 -19.25 -10.94 -7.94
C ARG A 139 -20.69 -10.55 -7.59
N ILE A 140 -21.08 -10.81 -6.34
CA ILE A 140 -22.38 -10.41 -5.77
C ILE A 140 -22.26 -9.06 -5.06
N GLY A 141 -21.30 -8.92 -4.14
CA GLY A 141 -21.10 -7.68 -3.37
C GLY A 141 -20.40 -7.90 -2.03
N PRO A 142 -20.37 -6.88 -1.15
CA PRO A 142 -19.59 -6.93 0.10
C PRO A 142 -20.25 -7.82 1.17
N LEU A 143 -19.43 -8.51 1.97
CA LEU A 143 -19.86 -9.25 3.16
C LEU A 143 -20.02 -8.28 4.35
N THR A 144 -21.17 -8.32 5.02
CA THR A 144 -21.56 -7.42 6.11
C THR A 144 -21.85 -8.17 7.41
N ASN A 145 -21.51 -7.57 8.55
CA ASN A 145 -21.80 -8.12 9.87
C ASN A 145 -22.99 -7.35 10.45
N THR A 146 -24.17 -7.98 10.51
CA THR A 146 -25.30 -7.46 11.28
C THR A 146 -25.58 -8.41 12.43
N VAL A 147 -25.35 -7.96 13.66
CA VAL A 147 -25.80 -8.67 14.86
C VAL A 147 -27.30 -8.45 14.97
N LYS A 148 -28.10 -9.50 14.76
CA LYS A 148 -29.53 -9.49 15.12
C LYS A 148 -29.65 -9.52 16.64
N MET A 149 -30.09 -8.42 17.22
CA MET A 149 -30.49 -8.35 18.62
C MET A 149 -31.97 -8.79 18.71
N GLU A 150 -32.21 -10.09 18.90
CA GLU A 150 -33.54 -10.61 19.25
C GLU A 150 -33.45 -11.32 20.59
N SER A 151 -33.69 -10.56 21.66
CA SER A 151 -34.48 -10.94 22.85
C SER A 151 -34.18 -9.95 23.99
N ILE A 152 -35.20 -9.69 24.81
CA ILE A 152 -35.29 -8.70 25.89
C ILE A 152 -35.78 -7.32 25.43
N ILE A 153 -37.08 -7.21 25.15
CA ILE A 153 -37.91 -6.10 25.65
C ILE A 153 -39.30 -6.66 25.98
N ASN A 154 -39.53 -6.97 27.26
CA ASN A 154 -40.85 -6.79 27.85
C ASN A 154 -40.89 -5.37 28.43
N GLU A 155 -42.03 -4.73 28.17
CA GLU A 155 -42.55 -3.46 28.74
C GLU A 155 -42.09 -2.13 28.11
N SER A 156 -43.11 -1.42 27.65
CA SER A 156 -43.15 -0.10 26.98
C SER A 156 -43.61 0.98 27.99
N PRO A 157 -43.91 2.24 27.61
CA PRO A 157 -43.43 3.05 26.48
C PRO A 157 -42.96 4.47 26.92
N ASN A 158 -42.49 5.25 25.93
CA ASN A 158 -42.39 6.71 25.91
C ASN A 158 -41.07 7.35 26.38
N LYS A 159 -40.04 7.13 25.57
CA LYS A 159 -39.31 8.22 24.87
C LYS A 159 -38.92 7.68 23.50
N THR A 160 -39.33 8.36 22.45
CA THR A 160 -39.12 7.99 21.04
C THR A 160 -37.64 7.68 20.76
N LEU A 161 -37.36 6.43 20.37
CA LEU A 161 -36.05 5.91 19.92
C LEU A 161 -35.49 6.60 18.65
N LEU A 162 -36.21 7.58 18.10
CA LEU A 162 -35.79 8.37 16.93
C LEU A 162 -34.68 9.39 17.26
N ASP A 163 -34.47 9.74 18.53
CA ASP A 163 -33.38 10.65 18.93
C ASP A 163 -32.04 9.92 19.18
N PHE A 164 -32.03 8.59 19.19
CA PHE A 164 -30.82 7.76 19.41
C PHE A 164 -30.18 7.22 18.13
N PHE A 165 -30.81 7.43 16.97
CA PHE A 165 -30.04 7.48 15.73
C PHE A 165 -29.27 8.80 15.73
N ALA A 166 -28.23 8.85 16.56
CA ALA A 166 -27.13 9.75 16.38
C ALA A 166 -26.85 9.76 14.87
N LYS A 167 -27.01 10.95 14.28
CA LYS A 167 -26.67 11.22 12.88
C LYS A 167 -25.41 10.40 12.57
N PRO A 168 -25.36 9.65 11.45
CA PRO A 168 -24.06 9.13 11.02
C PRO A 168 -23.10 10.30 11.13
N VAL A 169 -21.97 10.13 11.83
CA VAL A 169 -20.94 11.15 11.84
C VAL A 169 -20.53 11.26 10.39
N THR A 170 -21.17 12.18 9.66
CA THR A 170 -20.82 12.54 8.32
C THR A 170 -19.39 12.99 8.46
N GLU A 171 -18.43 12.19 7.99
CA GLU A 171 -17.05 12.63 7.88
C GLU A 171 -17.12 13.97 7.13
N VAL A 172 -16.90 15.06 7.87
CA VAL A 172 -17.13 16.40 7.35
C VAL A 172 -16.18 16.56 6.17
N ASP A 173 -16.73 16.83 4.99
CA ASP A 173 -15.91 17.03 3.80
C ASP A 173 -14.93 18.19 4.03
N ILE A 174 -13.65 17.86 4.19
CA ILE A 174 -12.61 18.83 4.50
C ILE A 174 -12.09 19.40 3.20
N VAL A 175 -12.54 20.62 2.89
CA VAL A 175 -12.08 21.33 1.70
C VAL A 175 -10.87 22.20 2.05
N PRO A 176 -9.69 22.00 1.44
CA PRO A 176 -8.52 22.81 1.73
C PRO A 176 -8.73 24.27 1.32
N ARG A 177 -8.44 25.20 2.24
CA ARG A 177 -8.38 26.65 1.99
C ARG A 177 -7.01 27.00 1.44
N LEU A 178 -6.98 27.62 0.27
CA LEU A 178 -5.77 28.17 -0.34
C LEU A 178 -5.56 29.60 0.16
N ASP A 179 -4.31 29.93 0.46
CA ASP A 179 -3.81 31.28 0.72
C ASP A 179 -2.44 31.43 0.06
N TRP A 180 -1.98 32.66 -0.16
CA TRP A 180 -0.68 32.88 -0.79
C TRP A 180 -0.07 34.22 -0.40
N ILE A 181 1.26 34.25 -0.41
CA ILE A 181 2.05 35.47 -0.27
C ILE A 181 3.15 35.48 -1.33
N GLN A 182 3.71 36.63 -1.60
CA GLN A 182 4.85 36.76 -2.50
C GLN A 182 5.89 37.75 -1.98
N LYS A 183 7.12 37.55 -2.41
CA LYS A 183 8.19 38.55 -2.41
C LYS A 183 8.53 38.90 -3.87
N GLN A 184 9.55 39.74 -4.06
CA GLN A 184 10.02 40.04 -5.41
C GLN A 184 10.58 38.79 -6.12
N ASP A 185 11.24 37.89 -5.39
CA ASP A 185 11.96 36.74 -5.94
C ASP A 185 11.27 35.38 -5.70
N ASP A 186 10.22 35.33 -4.86
CA ASP A 186 9.51 34.10 -4.54
C ASP A 186 7.99 34.28 -4.40
N ILE A 187 7.29 33.15 -4.50
CA ILE A 187 5.87 33.02 -4.22
C ILE A 187 5.64 31.80 -3.34
N THR A 188 4.80 31.95 -2.32
CA THR A 188 4.50 30.89 -1.34
C THR A 188 3.01 30.63 -1.29
N LEU A 189 2.62 29.39 -1.48
CA LEU A 189 1.25 28.90 -1.34
C LEU A 189 1.08 28.18 -0.01
N PHE A 190 -0.07 28.41 0.62
CA PHE A 190 -0.49 27.72 1.82
C PHE A 190 -1.81 26.99 1.57
N PHE A 191 -1.86 25.70 1.90
CA PHE A 191 -3.12 24.96 1.97
C PHE A 191 -3.42 24.60 3.43
N TYR A 192 -4.54 25.09 3.94
CA TYR A 192 -5.03 24.78 5.28
C TYR A 192 -6.12 23.72 5.17
N THR A 193 -5.83 22.52 5.70
CA THR A 193 -6.76 21.38 5.65
C THR A 193 -7.62 21.34 6.91
N LYS A 194 -7.00 21.12 8.08
CA LYS A 194 -7.49 21.27 9.46
C LYS A 194 -6.46 20.56 10.37
N GLN A 195 -6.50 20.84 11.67
CA GLN A 195 -5.61 20.20 12.64
C GLN A 195 -5.75 18.67 12.59
N LEU A 196 -4.62 17.95 12.68
CA LEU A 196 -4.52 16.49 12.75
C LEU A 196 -5.19 15.70 11.60
N CYS A 197 -5.43 16.35 10.47
CA CYS A 197 -6.03 15.70 9.30
C CYS A 197 -5.04 14.85 8.47
N ASN A 198 -3.75 14.88 8.85
CA ASN A 198 -2.68 14.12 8.22
C ASN A 198 -2.67 14.26 6.69
N PRO A 199 -2.55 15.48 6.14
CA PRO A 199 -2.69 15.65 4.71
C PRO A 199 -1.45 15.16 3.97
N GLY A 200 -1.67 14.64 2.77
CA GLY A 200 -0.62 14.38 1.79
C GLY A 200 -0.68 15.40 0.66
N SER A 201 0.31 15.35 -0.24
CA SER A 201 0.27 16.17 -1.45
C SER A 201 0.99 15.52 -2.64
N LEU A 202 0.60 15.92 -3.84
CA LEU A 202 1.34 15.67 -5.08
C LEU A 202 1.38 16.98 -5.86
N ILE A 203 2.57 17.44 -6.21
CA ILE A 203 2.82 18.65 -6.99
C ILE A 203 3.47 18.21 -8.29
N ARG A 204 2.90 18.63 -9.42
CA ARG A 204 3.33 18.25 -10.76
C ARG A 204 3.57 19.51 -11.60
N LYS A 205 4.73 19.58 -12.25
CA LYS A 205 4.96 20.53 -13.35
C LYS A 205 4.28 19.97 -14.60
N ILE A 206 3.34 20.73 -15.18
CA ILE A 206 2.66 20.35 -16.43
C ILE A 206 3.41 20.98 -17.60
N ASN A 207 3.85 20.16 -18.56
CA ASN A 207 4.58 20.56 -19.76
C ASN A 207 5.93 21.27 -19.45
N ASN A 208 6.59 21.80 -20.50
CA ASN A 208 7.75 22.68 -20.36
C ASN A 208 7.35 24.10 -19.94
N GLU A 209 6.06 24.38 -19.77
CA GLU A 209 5.55 25.70 -19.41
C GLU A 209 5.73 25.95 -17.91
N GLU A 210 6.70 26.79 -17.58
CA GLU A 210 7.14 27.06 -16.19
C GLU A 210 6.17 27.88 -15.35
N ASN A 211 4.99 28.21 -15.88
CA ASN A 211 3.91 28.87 -15.15
C ASN A 211 2.72 27.93 -14.85
N HIS A 212 2.75 26.68 -15.33
CA HIS A 212 1.68 25.71 -15.10
C HIS A 212 2.06 24.65 -14.06
N ILE A 213 1.40 24.71 -12.90
CA ILE A 213 1.62 23.78 -11.79
C ILE A 213 0.29 23.14 -11.39
N GLU A 214 0.28 21.82 -11.30
CA GLU A 214 -0.82 21.05 -10.73
C GLU A 214 -0.48 20.65 -9.30
N MET A 215 -1.44 20.82 -8.39
CA MET A 215 -1.30 20.45 -6.98
C MET A 215 -2.49 19.65 -6.51
N TRP A 216 -2.21 18.51 -5.92
CA TRP A 216 -3.19 17.56 -5.42
C TRP A 216 -3.01 17.48 -3.91
N ILE A 217 -4.10 17.69 -3.16
CA ILE A 217 -4.09 17.62 -1.70
C ILE A 217 -4.93 16.40 -1.28
N PHE A 218 -4.29 15.45 -0.59
CA PHE A 218 -4.94 14.24 -0.09
C PHE A 218 -5.39 14.47 1.36
N ILE A 219 -6.68 14.29 1.65
CA ILE A 219 -7.24 14.43 3.00
C ILE A 219 -8.24 13.29 3.24
N GLY A 220 -7.84 12.30 4.04
CA GLY A 220 -8.63 11.08 4.20
C GLY A 220 -8.93 10.42 2.85
N PHE A 221 -10.22 10.28 2.53
CA PHE A 221 -10.70 9.70 1.27
C PHE A 221 -10.91 10.72 0.13
N ASN A 222 -10.57 11.99 0.37
CA ASN A 222 -10.79 13.07 -0.59
C ASN A 222 -9.48 13.52 -1.23
N LEU A 223 -9.51 13.70 -2.55
CA LEU A 223 -8.45 14.30 -3.33
C LEU A 223 -8.93 15.63 -3.91
N HIS A 224 -8.24 16.72 -3.59
CA HIS A 224 -8.54 18.04 -4.14
C HIS A 224 -7.44 18.43 -5.13
N LYS A 225 -7.80 18.60 -6.40
CA LYS A 225 -6.88 19.02 -7.47
C LYS A 225 -7.00 20.53 -7.69
N PHE A 226 -5.86 21.19 -7.81
CA PHE A 226 -5.70 22.60 -8.13
C PHE A 226 -4.78 22.72 -9.35
N ASN A 227 -5.30 23.23 -10.45
CA ASN A 227 -4.54 23.46 -11.68
C ASN A 227 -4.25 24.95 -11.80
N PHE A 228 -3.01 25.36 -11.51
CA PHE A 228 -2.57 26.75 -11.54
C PHE A 228 -1.97 27.11 -12.89
N THR A 229 -2.29 28.33 -13.34
CA THR A 229 -1.56 29.10 -14.33
C THR A 229 -1.12 30.38 -13.64
N PHE A 230 0.13 30.42 -13.17
CA PHE A 230 0.68 31.58 -12.48
C PHE A 230 0.80 32.79 -13.41
N GLN A 231 0.77 33.99 -12.82
CA GLN A 231 0.96 35.25 -13.58
C GLN A 231 2.31 35.28 -14.32
N GLY A 232 3.37 34.73 -13.72
CA GLY A 232 4.69 34.63 -14.32
C GLY A 232 5.30 33.23 -14.15
N ARG A 233 6.47 33.04 -14.74
CA ARG A 233 7.22 31.78 -14.66
C ARG A 233 7.85 31.57 -13.29
N VAL A 234 7.85 30.33 -12.82
CA VAL A 234 8.52 29.89 -11.59
C VAL A 234 9.59 28.85 -11.87
N LYS A 235 10.65 28.84 -11.07
CA LYS A 235 11.71 27.85 -11.13
C LYS A 235 11.24 26.54 -10.52
N TRP A 236 11.54 25.44 -11.21
CA TRP A 236 11.31 24.08 -10.73
C TRP A 236 12.65 23.42 -10.32
N PRO A 237 12.69 22.62 -9.24
CA PRO A 237 11.61 22.36 -8.29
C PRO A 237 11.32 23.56 -7.36
N PRO A 238 10.19 23.56 -6.61
CA PRO A 238 9.97 24.52 -5.53
C PRO A 238 11.17 24.58 -4.59
N LYS A 239 11.47 25.76 -4.02
CA LYS A 239 12.52 25.97 -3.03
C LYS A 239 12.21 25.30 -1.70
N LEU A 240 10.94 25.19 -1.33
CA LEU A 240 10.48 24.59 -0.09
C LEU A 240 9.19 23.83 -0.32
N MET A 241 9.10 22.66 0.30
CA MET A 241 7.87 21.90 0.45
C MET A 241 7.81 21.35 1.88
N GLN A 242 6.81 21.76 2.65
CA GLN A 242 6.66 21.32 4.05
C GLN A 242 5.19 21.06 4.39
N ILE A 243 4.95 20.00 5.15
CA ILE A 243 3.64 19.69 5.71
C ILE A 243 3.75 19.69 7.24
N SER A 244 3.03 20.60 7.89
CA SER A 244 2.85 20.59 9.34
C SER A 244 1.73 19.62 9.68
N THR A 245 2.10 18.46 10.21
CA THR A 245 1.17 17.36 10.49
C THR A 245 0.20 17.68 11.63
N GLU A 246 0.62 18.45 12.63
CA GLU A 246 -0.26 18.94 13.69
C GLU A 246 -1.28 19.94 13.13
N SER A 247 -0.86 21.02 12.47
CA SER A 247 -1.80 22.05 12.00
C SER A 247 -2.57 21.67 10.73
N GLY A 248 -2.08 20.68 9.98
CA GLY A 248 -2.57 20.34 8.64
C GLY A 248 -2.26 21.40 7.57
N LYS A 249 -1.29 22.28 7.84
CA LYS A 249 -0.82 23.31 6.90
C LYS A 249 0.20 22.71 5.93
N ILE A 250 -0.02 22.88 4.63
CA ILE A 250 0.96 22.59 3.58
C ILE A 250 1.50 23.91 3.06
N GLU A 251 2.82 24.04 2.99
CA GLU A 251 3.54 25.22 2.52
C GLU A 251 4.42 24.86 1.33
N VAL A 252 4.20 25.53 0.20
CA VAL A 252 4.96 25.35 -1.04
C VAL A 252 5.53 26.68 -1.48
N LYS A 253 6.86 26.79 -1.60
CA LYS A 253 7.52 28.03 -2.03
C LYS A 253 8.24 27.81 -3.34
N PHE A 254 7.96 28.63 -4.35
CA PHE A 254 8.69 28.65 -5.61
C PHE A 254 9.52 29.92 -5.72
N LYS A 255 10.73 29.83 -6.27
CA LYS A 255 11.42 31.02 -6.78
C LYS A 255 10.78 31.44 -8.09
N LYS A 256 10.64 32.74 -8.31
CA LYS A 256 10.28 33.30 -9.60
C LYS A 256 11.45 33.13 -10.57
N HIS A 257 11.16 33.06 -11.87
CA HIS A 257 12.19 33.09 -12.91
C HIS A 257 12.95 34.43 -12.86
N ASP A 258 14.20 34.48 -13.32
CA ASP A 258 15.05 35.69 -13.15
C ASP A 258 14.47 36.92 -13.87
N GLU A 259 13.81 36.71 -15.00
CA GLU A 259 13.06 37.74 -15.75
C GLU A 259 11.74 38.18 -15.07
N GLU A 260 11.30 37.46 -14.04
CA GLU A 260 10.03 37.67 -13.33
C GLU A 260 10.24 38.15 -11.89
N ILE A 261 11.46 38.60 -11.53
CA ILE A 261 11.78 39.15 -10.21
C ILE A 261 11.14 40.53 -10.07
N LYS A 262 9.86 40.52 -9.70
CA LYS A 262 9.01 41.68 -9.44
C LYS A 262 7.79 41.23 -8.64
N LEU A 263 7.07 42.19 -8.05
CA LEU A 263 5.76 41.89 -7.48
C LEU A 263 4.77 41.65 -8.62
N TRP A 264 4.06 40.53 -8.56
CA TRP A 264 2.95 40.20 -9.44
C TRP A 264 1.69 40.91 -8.94
N SER A 265 0.81 41.33 -9.85
CA SER A 265 -0.46 41.97 -9.48
C SER A 265 -1.41 40.99 -8.80
N ASP A 266 -1.30 39.71 -9.13
CA ASP A 266 -2.11 38.63 -8.61
C ASP A 266 -1.35 37.28 -8.70
N LEU A 267 -1.98 36.20 -8.24
CA LEU A 267 -1.39 34.86 -8.29
C LEU A 267 -1.39 34.28 -9.71
N GLY A 268 -2.29 34.72 -10.58
CA GLY A 268 -2.73 34.04 -11.78
C GLY A 268 -4.10 33.35 -11.60
N LYS A 269 -4.41 32.40 -12.48
CA LYS A 269 -5.70 31.69 -12.52
C LYS A 269 -5.53 30.27 -12.02
N TYR A 270 -6.56 29.70 -11.39
CA TYR A 270 -6.58 28.27 -11.10
C TYR A 270 -7.98 27.66 -11.18
N LYS A 271 -8.02 26.36 -11.50
CA LYS A 271 -9.25 25.54 -11.44
C LYS A 271 -9.14 24.55 -10.29
N LYS A 272 -10.23 24.39 -9.53
CA LYS A 272 -10.34 23.41 -8.44
C LYS A 272 -11.31 22.31 -8.82
N SER A 273 -10.91 21.06 -8.61
CA SER A 273 -11.81 19.90 -8.71
C SER A 273 -11.60 18.94 -7.54
N LYS A 274 -12.58 18.06 -7.32
CA LYS A 274 -12.54 17.05 -6.26
C LYS A 274 -12.74 15.67 -6.87
N ILE A 275 -11.92 14.72 -6.44
CA ILE A 275 -12.01 13.31 -6.79
C ILE A 275 -12.08 12.50 -5.49
N LEU A 276 -12.95 11.49 -5.49
CA LEU A 276 -13.09 10.57 -4.37
C LEU A 276 -12.08 9.42 -4.52
N SER A 277 -11.53 8.94 -3.41
CA SER A 277 -10.60 7.80 -3.43
C SER A 277 -11.23 6.50 -3.95
N SER A 278 -12.57 6.39 -3.90
CA SER A 278 -13.35 5.27 -4.45
C SER A 278 -13.62 5.38 -5.95
N SER A 279 -13.19 6.46 -6.60
CA SER A 279 -13.36 6.62 -8.05
C SER A 279 -12.42 5.69 -8.81
N SER A 280 -12.89 5.18 -9.95
CA SER A 280 -12.05 4.42 -10.89
C SER A 280 -10.84 5.23 -11.35
N GLU A 281 -10.98 6.56 -11.47
CA GLU A 281 -9.88 7.48 -11.78
C GLU A 281 -8.77 7.41 -10.72
N TYR A 282 -9.12 7.41 -9.43
CA TYR A 282 -8.14 7.32 -8.34
C TYR A 282 -7.44 5.95 -8.32
N GLU A 283 -8.21 4.87 -8.47
CA GLU A 283 -7.67 3.49 -8.43
C GLU A 283 -6.72 3.17 -9.58
N THR A 284 -6.99 3.76 -10.75
CA THR A 284 -6.18 3.54 -11.97
C THR A 284 -5.06 4.57 -12.14
N SER A 285 -5.02 5.62 -11.31
CA SER A 285 -3.98 6.64 -11.35
C SER A 285 -2.63 6.08 -10.90
N LEU A 286 -1.72 5.93 -11.86
CA LEU A 286 -0.35 5.50 -11.66
C LEU A 286 0.62 6.62 -12.07
N LEU A 287 1.71 6.73 -11.33
CA LEU A 287 2.74 7.74 -11.51
C LEU A 287 4.06 7.05 -11.86
N ASP A 288 4.69 7.45 -12.96
CA ASP A 288 5.97 6.89 -13.36
C ASP A 288 7.09 7.45 -12.49
N PHE A 289 7.92 6.59 -11.90
CA PHE A 289 9.14 6.99 -11.20
C PHE A 289 10.31 6.14 -11.68
N LYS A 290 11.42 6.80 -11.96
CA LYS A 290 12.66 6.15 -12.40
C LYS A 290 13.47 5.71 -11.18
N MET A 291 13.99 4.48 -11.18
CA MET A 291 14.92 4.03 -10.15
C MET A 291 16.22 4.82 -10.26
N SER A 292 16.46 5.74 -9.33
CA SER A 292 17.66 6.58 -9.29
C SER A 292 18.78 5.94 -8.49
N TYR A 293 18.45 5.08 -7.52
CA TYR A 293 19.44 4.44 -6.66
C TYR A 293 18.97 3.07 -6.20
N LYS A 294 19.91 2.12 -6.11
CA LYS A 294 19.72 0.80 -5.53
C LYS A 294 21.01 0.36 -4.84
N HIS A 295 20.92 -0.03 -3.57
CA HIS A 295 22.06 -0.54 -2.82
C HIS A 295 21.65 -1.63 -1.85
N GLN A 296 22.37 -2.74 -1.88
CA GLN A 296 22.22 -3.83 -0.92
C GLN A 296 23.03 -3.51 0.34
N PHE A 297 22.36 -3.35 1.48
CA PHE A 297 23.02 -2.93 2.73
C PHE A 297 23.22 -4.06 3.75
N ASN A 298 22.64 -5.23 3.51
CA ASN A 298 22.93 -6.46 4.24
C ASN A 298 22.66 -7.69 3.35
N THR A 299 22.62 -8.91 3.92
CA THR A 299 22.49 -10.16 3.16
C THR A 299 21.28 -10.22 2.21
N ASP A 300 20.16 -9.58 2.55
CA ASP A 300 18.91 -9.71 1.78
C ASP A 300 18.09 -8.41 1.69
N SER A 301 18.63 -7.27 2.10
CA SER A 301 17.89 -6.02 2.20
C SER A 301 18.52 -4.89 1.40
N PHE A 302 17.67 -4.10 0.76
CA PHE A 302 18.04 -3.09 -0.21
C PHE A 302 17.43 -1.73 0.15
N VAL A 303 18.20 -0.68 -0.07
CA VAL A 303 17.68 0.68 -0.22
C VAL A 303 17.37 0.89 -1.70
N ILE A 304 16.15 1.29 -2.02
CA ILE A 304 15.74 1.66 -3.38
C ILE A 304 15.17 3.07 -3.34
N SER A 305 15.69 3.95 -4.20
CA SER A 305 15.18 5.29 -4.41
C SER A 305 14.58 5.43 -5.80
N LEU A 306 13.36 5.93 -5.84
CA LEU A 306 12.62 6.21 -7.06
C LEU A 306 12.46 7.73 -7.17
N LYS A 307 12.76 8.29 -8.33
CA LYS A 307 12.73 9.73 -8.60
C LYS A 307 11.79 10.04 -9.76
N ASN A 308 11.05 11.14 -9.64
CA ASN A 308 10.40 11.76 -10.79
C ASN A 308 10.86 13.23 -10.86
N GLU A 309 11.34 13.65 -12.04
CA GLU A 309 11.87 15.00 -12.23
C GLU A 309 10.78 16.07 -12.22
N ASN A 310 9.53 15.72 -12.52
CA ASN A 310 8.39 16.64 -12.66
C ASN A 310 7.36 16.50 -11.54
N ILE A 311 7.54 15.54 -10.61
CA ILE A 311 6.59 15.26 -9.54
C ILE A 311 7.29 15.30 -8.18
N ILE A 312 6.73 16.10 -7.27
CA ILE A 312 7.02 16.02 -5.85
C ILE A 312 5.81 15.38 -5.19
N TYR A 313 6.03 14.24 -4.57
CA TYR A 313 4.97 13.44 -3.98
C TYR A 313 5.25 13.33 -2.47
N THR A 314 4.26 13.55 -1.62
CA THR A 314 4.37 13.41 -0.17
C THR A 314 3.14 12.67 0.32
N LEU A 315 3.35 11.49 0.91
CA LEU A 315 2.26 10.68 1.43
C LEU A 315 1.83 11.21 2.81
N PRO A 316 0.56 11.05 3.18
CA PRO A 316 0.16 11.09 4.59
C PRO A 316 0.98 10.10 5.43
N ILE A 317 1.18 10.41 6.72
CA ILE A 317 1.91 9.52 7.63
C ILE A 317 1.10 8.24 7.86
N GLY A 318 1.79 7.09 7.85
CA GLY A 318 1.17 5.76 7.97
C GLY A 318 0.52 5.25 6.69
N TYR A 319 0.68 5.97 5.57
CA TYR A 319 0.20 5.51 4.26
C TYR A 319 1.30 4.81 3.49
N HIS A 320 0.89 3.90 2.61
CA HIS A 320 1.75 3.20 1.68
C HIS A 320 1.35 3.51 0.24
N VAL A 321 2.22 3.10 -0.69
CA VAL A 321 1.93 3.08 -2.13
C VAL A 321 2.07 1.68 -2.65
N THR A 322 1.34 1.40 -3.72
CA THR A 322 1.56 0.21 -4.52
C THR A 322 2.65 0.52 -5.55
N ILE A 323 3.70 -0.29 -5.59
CA ILE A 323 4.66 -0.31 -6.69
C ILE A 323 4.22 -1.40 -7.67
N GLU A 324 4.14 -1.04 -8.94
CA GLU A 324 3.62 -1.85 -10.03
C GLU A 324 4.61 -1.87 -11.20
N ASP A 325 4.73 -3.05 -11.80
CA ASP A 325 5.44 -3.25 -13.06
C ASP A 325 4.77 -4.38 -13.88
N TYR A 326 5.11 -4.47 -15.16
CA TYR A 326 4.58 -5.46 -16.10
C TYR A 326 5.71 -6.33 -16.64
N VAL A 327 5.64 -7.64 -16.36
CA VAL A 327 6.60 -8.63 -16.88
C VAL A 327 5.86 -9.54 -17.84
N ASN A 328 6.19 -9.50 -19.13
CA ASN A 328 5.51 -10.26 -20.18
C ASN A 328 3.98 -10.03 -20.17
N GLU A 329 3.54 -8.77 -20.09
CA GLU A 329 2.12 -8.36 -19.96
C GLU A 329 1.42 -8.81 -18.66
N ILE A 330 2.13 -9.47 -17.75
CA ILE A 330 1.61 -9.85 -16.44
C ILE A 330 1.94 -8.75 -15.43
N LYS A 331 0.88 -8.14 -14.89
CA LYS A 331 0.99 -7.16 -13.82
C LYS A 331 1.55 -7.81 -12.55
N MET A 332 2.69 -7.31 -12.09
CA MET A 332 3.24 -7.62 -10.78
C MET A 332 3.19 -6.39 -9.89
N THR A 333 2.83 -6.58 -8.62
CA THR A 333 2.56 -5.46 -7.73
C THR A 333 2.74 -5.81 -6.26
N LYS A 334 3.18 -4.84 -5.45
CA LYS A 334 3.23 -4.96 -3.99
C LYS A 334 3.16 -3.60 -3.31
N CYS A 335 2.60 -3.56 -2.10
CA CYS A 335 2.56 -2.36 -1.27
C CYS A 335 3.88 -2.16 -0.51
N TYR A 336 4.36 -0.92 -0.49
CA TYR A 336 5.53 -0.49 0.27
C TYR A 336 5.28 0.87 0.92
N THR A 337 5.76 1.03 2.15
CA THR A 337 5.73 2.31 2.85
C THR A 337 7.04 3.06 2.60
N PRO A 338 7.00 4.27 2.00
CA PRO A 338 8.20 5.08 1.85
C PRO A 338 8.80 5.44 3.21
N VAL A 339 10.13 5.48 3.28
CA VAL A 339 10.87 5.80 4.51
C VAL A 339 11.44 7.22 4.45
N PRO A 340 11.48 7.96 5.57
CA PRO A 340 12.15 9.27 5.61
C PRO A 340 13.65 9.15 5.33
N LYS A 341 14.21 10.06 4.50
CA LYS A 341 15.63 10.06 4.11
C LYS A 341 16.59 9.99 5.30
N LYS A 342 16.25 10.59 6.45
CA LYS A 342 17.12 10.59 7.62
C LYS A 342 17.53 9.18 8.07
N TYR A 343 16.67 8.18 7.91
CA TYR A 343 16.92 6.79 8.33
C TYR A 343 17.84 6.01 7.38
N ILE A 344 18.12 6.59 6.21
CA ILE A 344 18.91 5.98 5.14
C ILE A 344 19.98 6.96 4.62
N GLY A 345 20.19 8.09 5.30
CA GLY A 345 21.05 9.17 4.84
C GLY A 345 22.49 8.73 4.60
N LYS A 346 22.98 7.74 5.35
CA LYS A 346 24.32 7.16 5.20
C LYS A 346 24.58 6.51 3.84
N TYR A 347 23.53 6.21 3.06
CA TYR A 347 23.65 5.60 1.74
C TYR A 347 23.66 6.63 0.60
N PHE A 348 23.39 7.90 0.89
CA PHE A 348 23.34 8.97 -0.11
C PHE A 348 24.45 9.98 0.13
N ASN A 349 25.07 10.46 -0.95
CA ASN A 349 25.83 11.70 -0.91
C ASN A 349 24.84 12.86 -0.71
N ASN A 350 25.29 14.04 -0.24
CA ASN A 350 24.48 15.22 0.14
C ASN A 350 23.64 15.86 -1.01
N GLU A 351 23.02 15.08 -1.88
CA GLU A 351 22.15 15.49 -2.96
C GLU A 351 20.78 15.94 -2.43
N MET A 352 20.16 16.84 -3.19
CA MET A 352 18.83 17.37 -2.92
C MET A 352 17.78 16.25 -3.04
N ASP A 353 16.97 16.09 -2.00
CA ASP A 353 16.03 14.96 -1.86
C ASP A 353 14.69 15.17 -2.58
N MET A 354 14.49 16.32 -3.20
CA MET A 354 13.20 16.65 -3.79
C MET A 354 12.89 15.73 -4.98
N GLY A 355 11.64 15.27 -5.04
CA GLY A 355 11.17 14.33 -6.07
C GLY A 355 11.55 12.88 -5.83
N HIS A 356 12.28 12.56 -4.75
CA HIS A 356 12.62 11.19 -4.39
C HIS A 356 11.58 10.53 -3.47
N LYS A 357 11.50 9.20 -3.59
CA LYS A 357 10.78 8.29 -2.72
C LYS A 357 11.69 7.12 -2.41
N HIS A 358 11.94 6.89 -1.13
CA HIS A 358 12.87 5.86 -0.69
C HIS A 358 12.14 4.71 -0.03
N PHE A 359 12.67 3.51 -0.22
CA PHE A 359 12.10 2.28 0.30
C PHE A 359 13.22 1.40 0.87
N LEU A 360 12.93 0.78 2.01
CA LEU A 360 13.70 -0.35 2.53
C LEU A 360 12.96 -1.63 2.13
N ILE A 361 13.63 -2.48 1.35
CA ILE A 361 13.00 -3.66 0.75
C ILE A 361 13.80 -4.89 1.12
N LYS A 362 13.13 -5.85 1.76
CA LYS A 362 13.68 -7.19 1.97
C LYS A 362 13.41 -8.05 0.73
N GLN A 363 14.48 -8.55 0.13
CA GLN A 363 14.45 -9.51 -0.96
C GLN A 363 14.09 -10.88 -0.38
N TYR A 364 12.97 -11.44 -0.82
CA TYR A 364 12.62 -12.81 -0.47
C TYR A 364 13.21 -13.77 -1.52
N PRO A 365 13.69 -14.97 -1.11
CA PRO A 365 14.42 -15.87 -2.00
C PRO A 365 13.56 -16.48 -3.11
N HIS A 366 12.22 -16.45 -2.97
CA HIS A 366 11.31 -16.96 -3.99
C HIS A 366 11.40 -16.12 -5.26
N ARG A 367 11.84 -16.74 -6.36
CA ARG A 367 12.07 -16.08 -7.67
C ARG A 367 10.84 -15.35 -8.22
N ASN A 368 9.64 -15.82 -7.90
CA ASN A 368 8.38 -15.22 -8.35
C ASN A 368 7.86 -14.11 -7.44
N SER A 369 8.57 -13.77 -6.35
CA SER A 369 8.17 -12.68 -5.47
C SER A 369 8.49 -11.31 -6.09
N PHE A 370 7.61 -10.34 -5.88
CA PHE A 370 7.83 -8.98 -6.39
C PHE A 370 9.10 -8.34 -5.83
N SER A 371 9.47 -8.61 -4.57
CA SER A 371 10.71 -8.07 -4.01
C SER A 371 11.95 -8.71 -4.63
N HIS A 372 11.91 -9.99 -4.99
CA HIS A 372 13.00 -10.61 -5.75
C HIS A 372 13.19 -9.93 -7.10
N TYR A 373 12.08 -9.75 -7.84
CA TYR A 373 12.07 -9.04 -9.11
C TYR A 373 12.62 -7.61 -8.96
N LEU A 374 12.06 -6.83 -8.05
CA LEU A 374 12.41 -5.43 -7.82
C LEU A 374 13.87 -5.23 -7.42
N CYS A 375 14.43 -6.09 -6.56
CA CYS A 375 15.84 -6.01 -6.16
C CYS A 375 16.81 -6.40 -7.29
N ASN A 376 16.36 -7.15 -8.30
CA ASN A 376 17.16 -7.57 -9.45
C ASN A 376 17.03 -6.65 -10.66
N LEU A 377 16.07 -5.70 -10.67
CA LEU A 377 15.95 -4.71 -11.73
C LEU A 377 17.18 -3.81 -11.86
N GLU A 378 17.50 -3.41 -13.08
CA GLU A 378 18.57 -2.44 -13.32
C GLU A 378 18.21 -1.07 -12.73
N THR A 379 19.23 -0.33 -12.31
CA THR A 379 19.05 1.11 -12.06
C THR A 379 18.56 1.76 -13.34
N HIS A 380 17.78 2.83 -13.23
CA HIS A 380 17.14 3.55 -14.34
C HIS A 380 15.87 2.92 -14.93
N THR A 381 15.43 1.75 -14.46
CA THR A 381 14.10 1.21 -14.79
C THR A 381 13.00 2.17 -14.29
N THR A 382 11.95 2.35 -15.08
CA THR A 382 10.78 3.14 -14.70
C THR A 382 9.73 2.21 -14.10
N LEU A 383 9.27 2.54 -12.89
CA LEU A 383 8.27 1.81 -12.13
C LEU A 383 7.04 2.67 -11.92
N LYS A 384 5.87 2.05 -11.75
CA LYS A 384 4.62 2.75 -11.51
C LYS A 384 4.29 2.78 -10.02
N LEU A 385 4.00 3.97 -9.48
CA LEU A 385 3.54 4.18 -8.11
C LEU A 385 2.08 4.57 -8.11
N SER A 386 1.28 3.96 -7.25
CA SER A 386 -0.10 4.40 -7.02
C SER A 386 -0.19 5.71 -6.24
N LEU A 387 -1.39 6.28 -6.20
CA LEU A 387 -1.78 7.26 -5.18
C LEU A 387 -1.76 6.64 -3.76
N PRO A 388 -1.78 7.44 -2.69
CA PRO A 388 -1.63 6.94 -1.33
C PRO A 388 -2.78 6.02 -0.93
N LYS A 389 -2.47 4.96 -0.17
CA LYS A 389 -3.43 3.99 0.35
C LYS A 389 -3.17 3.72 1.83
N ALA A 390 -4.22 3.70 2.65
CA ALA A 390 -4.20 3.22 4.03
C ALA A 390 -5.61 3.08 4.60
N SER A 391 -5.73 2.29 5.65
CA SER A 391 -6.83 2.33 6.62
C SER A 391 -6.47 3.12 7.89
N PHE A 392 -5.19 3.46 8.07
CA PHE A 392 -4.68 4.14 9.27
C PHE A 392 -5.13 5.60 9.34
N LYS A 393 -5.66 6.00 10.50
CA LYS A 393 -6.07 7.38 10.81
C LYS A 393 -5.15 7.96 11.88
N LEU A 394 -4.26 8.89 11.51
CA LEU A 394 -3.30 9.48 12.46
C LEU A 394 -3.95 10.13 13.68
N SER A 395 -5.18 10.64 13.53
CA SER A 395 -5.96 11.24 14.61
C SER A 395 -6.29 10.27 15.76
N THR A 396 -6.28 8.96 15.53
CA THR A 396 -6.46 7.96 16.62
C THR A 396 -5.33 8.03 17.64
N LEU A 397 -4.14 8.50 17.24
CA LEU A 397 -3.01 8.66 18.13
C LEU A 397 -3.08 9.96 18.94
N ALA A 398 -4.02 10.86 18.65
CA ALA A 398 -4.02 12.22 19.22
C ALA A 398 -4.23 12.24 20.74
N SER A 399 -5.01 11.31 21.28
CA SER A 399 -5.30 11.19 22.72
C SER A 399 -4.26 10.39 23.50
N HIS A 400 -3.32 9.75 22.82
CA HIS A 400 -2.39 8.79 23.42
C HIS A 400 -1.01 9.42 23.64
N LYS A 401 -0.45 9.29 24.85
CA LYS A 401 0.90 9.75 25.21
C LYS A 401 1.90 8.61 25.43
N ARG A 402 1.39 7.40 25.64
CA ARG A 402 2.16 6.19 25.95
C ARG A 402 1.84 5.15 24.89
N LEU A 403 2.74 4.95 23.93
CA LEU A 403 2.51 4.09 22.77
C LEU A 403 3.59 3.01 22.66
N CYS A 404 3.22 1.85 22.12
CA CYS A 404 4.16 0.81 21.74
C CYS A 404 3.98 0.38 20.29
N PHE A 405 5.07 0.33 19.54
CA PHE A 405 5.16 -0.22 18.21
C PHE A 405 5.80 -1.61 18.25
N LEU A 406 5.13 -2.57 17.63
CA LEU A 406 5.57 -3.96 17.51
C LEU A 406 5.95 -4.20 16.03
N ALA A 407 7.24 -4.19 15.74
CA ALA A 407 7.75 -4.35 14.38
C ALA A 407 8.46 -5.69 14.21
N ALA A 408 8.26 -6.37 13.09
CA ALA A 408 9.07 -7.54 12.73
C ALA A 408 9.66 -7.40 11.32
N GLY A 409 11.00 -7.47 11.19
CA GLY A 409 11.72 -7.33 9.93
C GLY A 409 11.35 -6.04 9.19
N SER A 410 10.84 -6.16 7.95
CA SER A 410 10.43 -5.01 7.12
C SER A 410 9.20 -4.26 7.65
N GLY A 411 8.50 -4.82 8.65
CA GLY A 411 7.40 -4.16 9.36
C GLY A 411 7.83 -2.91 10.14
N LEU A 412 9.13 -2.60 10.20
CA LEU A 412 9.62 -1.32 10.74
C LEU A 412 9.15 -0.11 9.92
N THR A 413 9.03 -0.25 8.60
CA THR A 413 8.90 0.88 7.66
C THR A 413 7.72 1.83 7.92
N PRO A 414 6.51 1.39 8.33
CA PRO A 414 5.42 2.31 8.65
C PRO A 414 5.69 3.15 9.90
N PHE A 415 6.52 2.65 10.83
CA PHE A 415 6.77 3.31 12.11
C PHE A 415 7.79 4.44 12.02
N LEU A 416 8.69 4.44 11.03
CA LEU A 416 9.74 5.45 10.93
C LEU A 416 9.17 6.87 10.82
N GLY A 417 8.18 7.09 9.95
CA GLY A 417 7.49 8.39 9.85
C GLY A 417 6.62 8.72 11.07
N LEU A 418 6.09 7.69 11.74
CA LEU A 418 5.29 7.86 12.96
C LEU A 418 6.15 8.28 14.15
N ILE A 419 7.33 7.67 14.34
CA ILE A 419 8.29 8.02 15.39
C ILE A 419 8.63 9.52 15.30
N ASP A 420 8.95 9.99 14.09
CA ASP A 420 9.25 11.42 13.84
C ASP A 420 8.12 12.33 14.24
N HIS A 421 6.92 12.01 13.75
CA HIS A 421 5.73 12.79 14.05
C HIS A 421 5.46 12.83 15.55
N LEU A 422 5.50 11.68 16.23
CA LEU A 422 5.16 11.56 17.64
C LEU A 422 6.14 12.31 18.54
N LEU A 423 7.45 12.17 18.30
CA LEU A 423 8.47 12.84 19.12
C LEU A 423 8.51 14.36 18.88
N GLN A 424 8.11 14.82 17.69
CA GLN A 424 8.04 16.25 17.34
C GLN A 424 6.71 16.92 17.71
N ARG A 425 5.74 16.18 18.30
CA ARG A 425 4.47 16.78 18.72
C ARG A 425 4.69 17.89 19.75
N ASN A 426 4.02 19.01 19.55
CA ASN A 426 3.92 20.09 20.53
C ASN A 426 2.70 19.92 21.42
N THR A 427 1.62 19.37 20.86
CA THR A 427 0.36 19.11 21.55
C THR A 427 0.29 17.66 22.00
N ASN A 428 -0.20 17.43 23.23
CA ASN A 428 -0.25 16.10 23.84
C ASN A 428 1.08 15.33 23.69
N ARG A 429 2.17 15.96 24.19
CA ARG A 429 3.53 15.42 24.08
C ARG A 429 3.58 13.98 24.59
N ILE A 430 4.38 13.19 23.89
CA ILE A 430 4.63 11.80 24.24
C ILE A 430 5.36 11.74 25.57
N ASP A 431 4.90 10.85 26.44
CA ASP A 431 5.58 10.49 27.67
C ASP A 431 6.48 9.28 27.41
N VAL A 432 5.95 8.27 26.69
CA VAL A 432 6.68 7.03 26.34
C VAL A 432 6.30 6.57 24.94
N LEU A 433 7.32 6.30 24.12
CA LEU A 433 7.21 5.64 22.83
C LEU A 433 8.17 4.46 22.78
N LYS A 434 7.64 3.25 22.89
CA LYS A 434 8.42 2.02 22.86
C LYS A 434 8.37 1.35 21.51
N LEU A 435 9.51 0.92 20.97
CA LEU A 435 9.60 0.07 19.79
C LEU A 435 10.15 -1.30 20.20
N LEU A 436 9.31 -2.34 20.21
CA LEU A 436 9.78 -3.72 20.25
C LEU A 436 10.06 -4.18 18.82
N TYR A 437 11.34 -4.40 18.50
CA TYR A 437 11.77 -4.74 17.15
C TYR A 437 12.31 -6.17 17.05
N PHE A 438 11.55 -7.02 16.38
CA PHE A 438 11.81 -8.46 16.24
C PHE A 438 12.54 -8.77 14.94
N ASN A 439 13.72 -9.39 15.05
CA ASN A 439 14.55 -9.81 13.92
C ASN A 439 15.09 -11.24 14.12
N LYS A 440 15.69 -11.83 13.08
CA LYS A 440 16.33 -13.16 13.25
C LYS A 440 17.68 -12.99 13.92
N THR A 441 18.59 -12.25 13.30
CA THR A 441 19.94 -11.99 13.81
C THR A 441 20.17 -10.49 14.01
N SER A 442 21.30 -10.11 14.60
CA SER A 442 21.72 -8.72 14.76
C SER A 442 21.91 -8.00 13.40
N ALA A 443 22.38 -8.72 12.38
CA ALA A 443 22.57 -8.21 11.03
C ALA A 443 21.26 -7.87 10.28
N ASP A 444 20.13 -8.40 10.76
CA ASP A 444 18.80 -8.10 10.22
C ASP A 444 18.19 -6.80 10.78
N ILE A 445 18.79 -6.18 11.80
CA ILE A 445 18.23 -4.98 12.45
C ILE A 445 18.42 -3.76 11.53
N TRP A 446 17.34 -3.34 10.87
CA TRP A 446 17.36 -2.13 10.04
C TRP A 446 17.45 -0.86 10.89
N CYS A 447 18.15 0.14 10.38
CA CYS A 447 18.28 1.46 11.00
C CYS A 447 18.79 1.42 12.47
N ASN A 448 19.57 0.40 12.82
CA ASN A 448 20.00 0.15 14.21
C ASN A 448 20.72 1.35 14.84
N GLU A 449 21.76 1.87 14.19
CA GLU A 449 22.56 3.00 14.69
C GLU A 449 21.67 4.21 15.01
N ILE A 450 20.94 4.74 14.02
CA ILE A 450 20.12 5.95 14.19
C ILE A 450 18.98 5.77 15.19
N LEU A 451 18.38 4.58 15.31
CA LEU A 451 17.32 4.32 16.29
C LEU A 451 17.87 4.21 17.71
N ASN A 452 19.05 3.60 17.90
CA ASN A 452 19.71 3.59 19.21
C ASN A 452 20.19 4.99 19.59
N ASP A 453 20.78 5.74 18.66
CA ASP A 453 21.16 7.13 18.89
C ASP A 453 19.95 7.98 19.28
N LEU A 454 18.80 7.77 18.63
CA LEU A 454 17.56 8.45 19.01
C LEU A 454 17.12 8.07 20.44
N SER A 455 17.23 6.80 20.81
CA SER A 455 16.85 6.32 22.15
C SER A 455 17.79 6.83 23.25
N ILE A 456 19.07 7.06 22.93
CA ILE A 456 20.03 7.68 23.84
C ILE A 456 19.74 9.18 24.02
N ASN A 457 19.35 9.87 22.95
CA ASN A 457 19.20 11.32 22.94
C ASN A 457 17.80 11.82 23.31
N ASP A 458 16.79 10.95 23.29
CA ASP A 458 15.40 11.28 23.65
C ASP A 458 14.86 10.25 24.63
N GLU A 459 14.81 10.61 25.92
CA GLU A 459 14.35 9.74 27.02
C GLU A 459 12.93 9.20 26.85
N ARG A 460 12.12 9.84 25.98
CA ARG A 460 10.76 9.39 25.67
C ARG A 460 10.75 8.20 24.71
N PHE A 461 11.83 7.95 23.98
CA PHE A 461 11.93 6.88 23.00
C PHE A 461 12.78 5.71 23.50
N GLU A 462 12.17 4.53 23.56
CA GLU A 462 12.85 3.29 23.94
C GLU A 462 12.78 2.29 22.77
N ILE A 463 13.92 1.76 22.34
CA ILE A 463 13.98 0.63 21.42
C ILE A 463 14.48 -0.63 22.13
N VAL A 464 13.76 -1.74 21.95
CA VAL A 464 14.16 -3.06 22.43
C VAL A 464 14.27 -3.99 21.24
N ASN A 465 15.49 -4.37 20.88
CA ASN A 465 15.74 -5.37 19.86
C ASN A 465 15.55 -6.79 20.44
N ILE A 466 14.80 -7.64 19.74
CA ILE A 466 14.54 -9.03 20.12
C ILE A 466 14.96 -9.95 18.97
N LEU A 467 15.85 -10.90 19.27
CA LEU A 467 16.42 -11.80 18.26
C LEU A 467 15.93 -13.23 18.44
N SER A 468 15.32 -13.79 17.39
CA SER A 468 14.88 -15.20 17.40
C SER A 468 16.02 -16.21 17.18
N ASN A 469 17.14 -15.76 16.62
CA ASN A 469 18.36 -16.52 16.41
C ASN A 469 19.57 -15.65 16.77
N ALA A 470 19.72 -15.39 18.06
CA ALA A 470 20.75 -14.50 18.59
C ALA A 470 22.11 -15.22 18.67
N GLU A 471 23.19 -14.48 18.37
CA GLU A 471 24.55 -14.94 18.66
C GLU A 471 24.77 -15.08 20.17
N GLU A 472 25.79 -15.85 20.58
CA GLU A 472 26.12 -16.04 22.00
C GLU A 472 26.44 -14.72 22.72
N SER A 473 27.05 -13.78 22.00
CA SER A 473 27.38 -12.42 22.46
C SER A 473 26.15 -11.53 22.71
N TRP A 474 24.96 -11.92 22.24
CA TRP A 474 23.75 -11.11 22.39
C TRP A 474 23.24 -11.13 23.84
N SER A 475 23.36 -9.98 24.50
CA SER A 475 22.86 -9.74 25.86
C SER A 475 21.40 -9.26 25.90
N GLY A 476 20.81 -8.90 24.76
CA GLY A 476 19.44 -8.43 24.68
C GLY A 476 18.39 -9.55 24.80
N LYS A 477 17.11 -9.18 24.64
CA LYS A 477 15.99 -10.13 24.67
C LYS A 477 16.10 -11.11 23.48
N LYS A 478 15.68 -12.35 23.71
CA LYS A 478 15.72 -13.45 22.73
C LYS A 478 14.33 -14.04 22.54
N GLY A 479 14.09 -14.65 21.38
CA GLY A 479 12.87 -15.39 21.08
C GLY A 479 11.96 -14.72 20.05
N ARG A 480 10.72 -15.18 20.00
CA ARG A 480 9.64 -14.62 19.18
C ARG A 480 8.67 -13.86 20.10
N VAL A 481 7.73 -13.13 19.51
CA VAL A 481 6.65 -12.50 20.28
C VAL A 481 5.93 -13.55 21.13
N CYS A 482 5.82 -13.27 22.43
CA CYS A 482 5.24 -14.14 23.44
C CYS A 482 4.65 -13.30 24.59
N THR A 483 3.85 -13.95 25.43
CA THR A 483 3.14 -13.30 26.54
C THR A 483 4.10 -12.65 27.53
N GLU A 484 5.26 -13.26 27.79
CA GLU A 484 6.27 -12.72 28.72
C GLU A 484 6.85 -11.38 28.24
N LEU A 485 6.90 -11.16 26.92
CA LEU A 485 7.39 -9.91 26.33
C LEU A 485 6.30 -8.82 26.29
N LEU A 486 5.04 -9.19 26.07
CA LEU A 486 3.94 -8.22 25.95
C LEU A 486 3.23 -7.93 27.28
N PHE A 487 3.27 -8.84 28.26
CA PHE A 487 2.64 -8.66 29.56
C PHE A 487 3.11 -7.39 30.29
N PRO A 488 4.43 -7.08 30.37
CA PRO A 488 4.89 -5.84 31.03
C PRO A 488 4.42 -4.56 30.33
N ILE A 489 4.03 -4.63 29.06
CA ILE A 489 3.58 -3.49 28.25
C ILE A 489 2.11 -3.18 28.54
N VAL A 490 1.30 -4.21 28.80
CA VAL A 490 -0.16 -4.11 28.99
C VAL A 490 -0.56 -4.02 30.47
N ASN A 491 0.33 -4.41 31.39
CA ASN A 491 -0.01 -4.50 32.80
C ASN A 491 -0.24 -3.12 33.43
N LYS A 492 -1.43 -2.92 34.01
CA LYS A 492 -1.92 -1.67 34.61
C LYS A 492 -1.12 -1.20 35.83
N SER A 493 -0.34 -2.06 36.47
CA SER A 493 0.48 -1.68 37.63
C SER A 493 1.78 -0.95 37.27
N MET A 494 2.15 -0.86 35.98
CA MET A 494 3.43 -0.33 35.49
C MET A 494 3.19 0.71 34.38
N ASP A 495 2.63 1.87 34.73
CA ASP A 495 2.35 3.02 33.83
C ASP A 495 2.00 2.61 32.38
N ASN A 496 0.76 2.17 32.20
CA ASN A 496 0.33 1.36 31.05
C ASN A 496 0.56 2.03 29.68
N ILE A 497 0.89 1.21 28.67
CA ILE A 497 0.79 1.62 27.27
C ILE A 497 -0.68 1.76 26.90
N SER A 498 -1.01 2.92 26.33
CA SER A 498 -2.38 3.29 25.99
C SER A 498 -2.76 2.92 24.56
N TYR A 499 -1.78 2.71 23.67
CA TYR A 499 -2.00 2.36 22.26
C TYR A 499 -0.89 1.46 21.74
N ILE A 500 -1.26 0.44 20.96
CA ILE A 500 -0.31 -0.47 20.31
C ILE A 500 -0.54 -0.45 18.80
N ALA A 501 0.54 -0.35 18.03
CA ALA A 501 0.50 -0.61 16.60
C ALA A 501 1.49 -1.72 16.21
N ALA A 502 1.09 -2.63 15.33
CA ALA A 502 1.93 -3.75 14.92
C ALA A 502 2.03 -3.89 13.39
N CYS A 503 3.20 -4.30 12.93
CA CYS A 503 3.45 -4.60 11.52
C CYS A 503 4.54 -5.68 11.39
N GLY A 504 4.31 -6.68 10.53
CA GLY A 504 5.24 -7.79 10.35
C GLY A 504 4.63 -8.93 9.53
N PRO A 505 5.32 -10.08 9.45
CA PRO A 505 4.78 -11.28 8.80
C PRO A 505 3.46 -11.75 9.42
N ASN A 506 2.58 -12.40 8.65
CA ASN A 506 1.25 -12.82 9.12
C ASN A 506 1.27 -13.62 10.43
N ASN A 507 2.19 -14.58 10.58
CA ASN A 507 2.29 -15.36 11.82
C ASN A 507 2.69 -14.52 13.03
N PHE A 508 3.47 -13.45 12.82
CA PHE A 508 3.79 -12.50 13.89
C PHE A 508 2.54 -11.72 14.31
N ILE A 509 1.78 -11.21 13.34
CA ILE A 509 0.53 -10.46 13.60
C ILE A 509 -0.52 -11.31 14.31
N ILE A 510 -0.77 -12.54 13.82
CA ILE A 510 -1.73 -13.47 14.45
C ILE A 510 -1.36 -13.73 15.91
N ASN A 511 -0.07 -13.90 16.20
CA ASN A 511 0.39 -14.11 17.57
C ASN A 511 0.25 -12.85 18.43
N VAL A 512 0.57 -11.67 17.90
CA VAL A 512 0.36 -10.39 18.58
C VAL A 512 -1.11 -10.23 18.97
N GLU A 513 -2.02 -10.38 18.01
CA GLU A 513 -3.47 -10.24 18.25
C GLU A 513 -3.96 -11.24 19.30
N LYS A 514 -3.54 -12.51 19.18
CA LYS A 514 -3.88 -13.55 20.15
C LYS A 514 -3.43 -13.17 21.57
N ILE A 515 -2.16 -12.82 21.74
CA ILE A 515 -1.58 -12.49 23.05
C ILE A 515 -2.25 -11.24 23.63
N LEU A 516 -2.45 -10.19 22.84
CA LEU A 516 -3.08 -8.95 23.30
C LEU A 516 -4.54 -9.17 23.70
N ASN A 517 -5.27 -10.05 22.99
CA ASN A 517 -6.62 -10.45 23.38
C ASN A 517 -6.63 -11.23 24.70
N GLU A 518 -5.72 -12.20 24.88
CA GLU A 518 -5.55 -12.94 26.15
C GLU A 518 -5.19 -12.02 27.33
N LEU A 519 -4.45 -10.95 27.05
CA LEU A 519 -4.10 -9.90 28.02
C LEU A 519 -5.19 -8.84 28.21
N ASN A 520 -6.34 -8.97 27.55
CA ASN A 520 -7.47 -8.02 27.58
C ASN A 520 -7.07 -6.58 27.19
N PHE A 521 -6.15 -6.43 26.23
CA PHE A 521 -5.82 -5.13 25.67
C PHE A 521 -6.97 -4.62 24.79
N PRO A 522 -7.42 -3.35 24.91
CA PRO A 522 -8.56 -2.85 24.16
C PRO A 522 -8.32 -2.89 22.64
N SER A 523 -9.21 -3.53 21.89
CA SER A 523 -9.10 -3.66 20.43
C SER A 523 -9.11 -2.30 19.71
N ASP A 524 -9.84 -1.31 20.24
CA ASP A 524 -9.92 0.04 19.66
C ASP A 524 -8.59 0.81 19.77
N ASN A 525 -7.71 0.36 20.66
CA ASN A 525 -6.39 0.93 20.89
C ASN A 525 -5.28 0.09 20.23
N LEU A 526 -5.64 -0.90 19.43
CA LEU A 526 -4.73 -1.72 18.63
C LEU A 526 -4.91 -1.41 17.14
N PHE A 527 -3.81 -1.23 16.42
CA PHE A 527 -3.83 -1.12 14.97
C PHE A 527 -2.79 -2.02 14.30
N ILE A 528 -3.23 -2.73 13.26
CA ILE A 528 -2.39 -3.61 12.45
C ILE A 528 -2.22 -2.98 11.06
N PHE A 529 -0.97 -2.77 10.65
CA PHE A 529 -0.61 -2.17 9.35
C PHE A 529 -0.60 -3.16 8.19
#